data_AF-A0A7S4I026-F1
#
_entry.id   AF-A0A7S4I026-F1
#
_cell.length_a   1.000
_cell.length_b   1.000
_cell.length_c   1.000
_cell.angle_alpha   90.00
_cell.angle_beta   90.00
_cell.angle_gamma   90.00
#
_symmetry.space_group_name_H-M   'P 1'
#
loop_
_entity.id
_entity.type
_entity.pdbx_description
1 polymer ?
#
loop_
_entity_poly.entity_id
_entity_poly.type
_entity_poly.pdbx_seq_one_letter_code
_entity_poly.pdbx_strand_id
1 'polypeptide(L)'
;SFFVRIMNKGPGINTARWFSPEQQKAIHVLFNTNIKEHIKEPTLDDVTTTNSKTLCMSRKKPAQLPRESHWNWNQCRNKQSFDDPVRSWHILFYKMTTKRKRYDPNPDNPSHKLWIFNIYCKKTGKHLTLLWCQKGKPASEPPKVIKQPPTTPTPQETSNIPVYCYTVPWSAL
;
A
#
# COMPACT_ATOMS: atom_id res chain seq x y z
N SER A 1 3.78 20.26 -19.97
CA SER A 1 2.89 19.44 -20.81
C SER A 1 3.58 18.13 -21.20
N PHE A 2 3.66 17.17 -20.26
CA PHE A 2 4.42 15.90 -20.37
C PHE A 2 3.54 14.69 -20.73
N PHE A 3 2.26 14.93 -21.06
CA PHE A 3 1.21 13.90 -21.12
C PHE A 3 1.11 13.13 -22.45
N VAL A 4 1.86 13.53 -23.49
CA VAL A 4 1.67 13.01 -24.86
C VAL A 4 2.72 11.96 -25.26
N ARG A 5 3.86 11.85 -24.57
CA ARG A 5 5.03 11.15 -25.12
C ARG A 5 5.17 9.65 -24.78
N ILE A 6 4.33 9.10 -23.90
CA ILE A 6 4.41 7.67 -23.49
C ILE A 6 3.46 6.75 -24.31
N MET A 7 2.64 7.28 -25.23
CA MET A 7 1.70 6.43 -25.99
C MET A 7 2.12 6.05 -27.42
N ASN A 8 3.35 6.33 -27.87
CA ASN A 8 3.69 6.24 -29.30
C ASN A 8 4.94 5.42 -29.69
N LYS A 9 5.48 4.54 -28.85
CA LYS A 9 6.63 3.69 -29.27
C LYS A 9 6.51 2.22 -28.89
N GLY A 10 5.42 1.60 -29.31
CA GLY A 10 5.29 0.15 -29.40
C GLY A 10 3.92 -0.21 -29.97
N PRO A 11 3.68 -1.47 -30.39
CA PRO A 11 2.35 -1.99 -30.74
C PRO A 11 1.46 -2.14 -29.49
N GLY A 12 1.53 -1.16 -28.59
CA GLY A 12 0.80 -1.09 -27.34
C GLY A 12 -0.58 -0.48 -27.56
N ILE A 13 -1.56 -1.02 -26.85
CA ILE A 13 -2.96 -0.61 -26.86
C ILE A 13 -3.08 0.93 -26.84
N ASN A 14 -3.82 1.50 -27.79
CA ASN A 14 -4.14 2.93 -27.78
C ASN A 14 -5.17 3.22 -26.68
N THR A 15 -4.71 3.36 -25.44
CA THR A 15 -5.58 3.56 -24.27
C THR A 15 -6.26 4.94 -24.26
N ALA A 16 -5.77 5.88 -25.07
CA ALA A 16 -6.20 7.28 -25.08
C ALA A 16 -7.66 7.47 -25.51
N ARG A 17 -8.12 6.64 -26.46
CA ARG A 17 -9.43 6.81 -27.11
C ARG A 17 -10.56 6.01 -26.47
N TRP A 18 -10.25 4.96 -25.70
CA TRP A 18 -11.25 4.04 -25.16
C TRP A 18 -11.48 4.15 -23.66
N PHE A 19 -10.54 4.74 -22.94
CA PHE A 19 -10.59 4.82 -21.48
C PHE A 19 -10.68 6.25 -21.00
N SER A 20 -11.44 6.47 -19.92
CA SER A 20 -11.48 7.77 -19.25
C SER A 20 -10.10 8.13 -18.68
N PRO A 21 -9.81 9.43 -18.42
CA PRO A 21 -8.53 9.83 -17.82
C PRO A 21 -8.21 9.11 -16.51
N GLU A 22 -9.22 8.81 -15.69
CA GLU A 22 -9.06 8.05 -14.44
C GLU A 22 -8.64 6.60 -14.72
N GLN A 23 -9.23 5.95 -15.73
CA GLN A 23 -8.89 4.59 -16.15
C GLN A 23 -7.50 4.53 -16.79
N GLN A 24 -7.14 5.52 -17.62
CA GLN A 24 -5.80 5.62 -18.21
C GLN A 24 -4.73 5.72 -17.12
N LYS A 25 -4.97 6.53 -16.07
CA LYS A 25 -4.06 6.59 -14.91
C LYS A 25 -3.93 5.24 -14.23
N ALA A 26 -5.02 4.51 -14.06
CA ALA A 26 -5.01 3.18 -13.45
C ALA A 26 -4.19 2.18 -14.29
N ILE A 27 -4.39 2.17 -15.61
CA ILE A 27 -3.62 1.33 -16.55
C ILE A 27 -2.13 1.68 -16.52
N HIS A 28 -1.79 2.97 -16.46
CA HIS A 28 -0.40 3.41 -16.31
C HIS A 28 0.24 2.88 -15.03
N VAL A 29 -0.49 2.87 -13.90
CA VAL A 29 -0.01 2.27 -12.65
C VAL A 29 0.22 0.77 -12.80
N LEU A 30 -0.68 0.04 -13.46
CA LEU A 30 -0.49 -1.38 -13.73
C LEU A 30 0.83 -1.65 -14.49
N PHE A 31 1.08 -0.93 -15.59
CA PHE A 31 2.24 -1.19 -16.43
C PHE A 31 3.57 -0.76 -15.82
N ASN A 32 3.56 0.25 -14.95
CA ASN A 32 4.74 0.74 -14.23
C ASN A 32 4.99 0.03 -12.90
N THR A 33 4.10 -0.87 -12.46
CA THR A 33 4.31 -1.63 -11.23
C THR A 33 5.19 -2.83 -11.52
N ASN A 34 6.26 -2.99 -10.74
CA ASN A 34 7.10 -4.17 -10.80
C ASN A 34 6.35 -5.36 -10.18
N ILE A 35 5.99 -6.35 -11.00
CA ILE A 35 5.17 -7.50 -10.60
C ILE A 35 5.97 -8.51 -9.77
N LYS A 36 7.31 -8.47 -9.79
CA LYS A 36 8.12 -9.40 -9.02
C LYS A 36 8.17 -9.04 -7.53
N GLU A 37 7.96 -7.78 -7.23
CA GLU A 37 7.93 -7.25 -5.87
C GLU A 37 6.46 -7.23 -5.40
N HIS A 38 6.22 -7.55 -4.12
CA HIS A 38 4.88 -7.46 -3.48
C HIS A 38 3.90 -8.62 -3.72
N ILE A 39 4.38 -9.84 -3.99
CA ILE A 39 3.51 -11.03 -3.94
C ILE A 39 3.17 -11.35 -2.49
N LYS A 40 1.92 -11.07 -2.09
CA LYS A 40 1.38 -11.45 -0.77
C LYS A 40 -0.15 -11.48 -0.79
N GLU A 41 -0.75 -12.07 0.24
CA GLU A 41 -2.17 -11.91 0.51
C GLU A 41 -2.46 -10.48 1.00
N PRO A 42 -3.56 -9.85 0.52
CA PRO A 42 -3.82 -8.45 0.83
C PRO A 42 -4.26 -8.31 2.28
N THR A 43 -3.62 -7.40 3.00
CA THR A 43 -4.05 -6.98 4.35
C THR A 43 -5.01 -5.79 4.26
N LEU A 44 -5.64 -5.42 5.37
CA LEU A 44 -6.50 -4.24 5.43
C LEU A 44 -5.73 -2.95 5.10
N ASP A 45 -4.50 -2.81 5.60
CA ASP A 45 -3.66 -1.65 5.34
C ASP A 45 -3.27 -1.56 3.86
N ASP A 46 -3.02 -2.69 3.21
CA ASP A 46 -2.68 -2.76 1.78
C ASP A 46 -3.82 -2.29 0.85
N VAL A 47 -5.07 -2.38 1.30
CA VAL A 47 -6.23 -1.96 0.49
C VAL A 47 -6.79 -0.62 0.93
N THR A 48 -6.34 -0.10 2.07
CA THR A 48 -6.80 1.18 2.64
C THR A 48 -5.73 2.26 2.70
N THR A 49 -4.45 1.96 2.44
CA THR A 49 -3.36 2.96 2.44
C THR A 49 -3.17 3.60 1.07
N THR A 50 -3.11 4.92 1.00
CA THR A 50 -2.96 5.66 -0.25
C THR A 50 -1.70 5.27 -1.01
N ASN A 51 -1.85 5.01 -2.31
CA ASN A 51 -0.83 4.57 -3.27
C ASN A 51 -0.17 3.21 -2.97
N SER A 52 -0.67 2.46 -1.98
CA SER A 52 -0.24 1.08 -1.77
C SER A 52 -0.61 0.20 -2.96
N LYS A 53 0.27 -0.77 -3.23
CA LYS A 53 0.15 -1.72 -4.33
C LYS A 53 0.44 -3.11 -3.79
N THR A 54 -0.45 -4.05 -4.04
CA THR A 54 -0.28 -5.44 -3.60
C THR A 54 -0.60 -6.37 -4.75
N LEU A 55 0.25 -7.38 -4.95
CA LEU A 55 0.06 -8.39 -5.96
C LEU A 55 -0.29 -9.73 -5.31
N CYS A 56 -1.27 -10.42 -5.86
CA CYS A 56 -1.69 -11.73 -5.39
C CYS A 56 -1.58 -12.77 -6.52
N MET A 57 -1.20 -14.01 -6.18
CA MET A 57 -1.07 -15.14 -7.13
C MET A 57 -2.41 -15.82 -7.45
N SER A 58 -3.53 -15.15 -7.17
CA SER A 58 -4.88 -15.65 -7.41
C SER A 58 -5.78 -14.51 -7.83
N ARG A 59 -6.85 -14.85 -8.54
CA ARG A 59 -7.92 -13.91 -8.89
C ARG A 59 -8.69 -13.50 -7.63
N LYS A 60 -8.75 -12.20 -7.30
CA LYS A 60 -9.53 -11.71 -6.16
C LYS A 60 -10.93 -11.25 -6.58
N LYS A 61 -11.92 -11.72 -5.84
CA LYS A 61 -13.31 -11.23 -5.90
C LYS A 61 -13.52 -10.16 -4.82
N PRO A 62 -14.45 -9.21 -5.02
CA PRO A 62 -14.80 -8.20 -4.02
C PRO A 62 -15.07 -8.76 -2.60
N ALA A 63 -15.74 -9.90 -2.52
CA ALA A 63 -16.08 -10.54 -1.25
C ALA A 63 -14.87 -11.04 -0.44
N GLN A 64 -13.74 -11.30 -1.11
CA GLN A 64 -12.50 -11.80 -0.52
C GLN A 64 -11.57 -10.67 -0.07
N LEU A 65 -11.91 -9.41 -0.35
CA LEU A 65 -11.07 -8.29 0.05
C LEU A 65 -11.24 -8.00 1.54
N PRO A 66 -10.14 -7.64 2.23
CA PRO A 66 -10.19 -7.14 3.59
C PRO A 66 -11.12 -5.94 3.70
N ARG A 67 -11.91 -5.89 4.78
CA ARG A 67 -12.82 -4.79 5.11
C ARG A 67 -13.07 -4.77 6.61
N GLU A 68 -13.45 -3.61 7.12
CA GLU A 68 -13.89 -3.49 8.52
C GLU A 68 -15.39 -3.82 8.65
N SER A 69 -15.89 -3.87 9.87
CA SER A 69 -17.27 -4.26 10.18
C SER A 69 -18.32 -3.27 9.66
N HIS A 70 -17.99 -1.98 9.52
CA HIS A 70 -18.97 -0.90 9.34
C HIS A 70 -19.18 -0.43 7.89
N TRP A 71 -18.36 -0.92 6.95
CA TRP A 71 -18.48 -0.61 5.53
C TRP A 71 -18.27 -1.85 4.67
N ASN A 72 -18.65 -1.74 3.39
CA ASN A 72 -18.42 -2.76 2.37
C ASN A 72 -17.78 -2.14 1.14
N TRP A 73 -17.03 -2.96 0.39
CA TRP A 73 -16.60 -2.59 -0.95
C TRP A 73 -17.78 -2.61 -1.92
N ASN A 74 -17.98 -1.52 -2.65
CA ASN A 74 -18.99 -1.34 -3.66
C ASN A 74 -18.32 -1.16 -5.02
N GLN A 75 -18.60 -2.06 -5.96
CA GLN A 75 -18.03 -1.98 -7.30
C GLN A 75 -18.67 -0.82 -8.08
N CYS A 76 -17.86 -0.01 -8.75
CA CYS A 76 -18.38 0.93 -9.75
C CYS A 76 -18.88 0.16 -10.99
N ARG A 77 -19.86 0.72 -11.71
CA ARG A 77 -20.49 0.07 -12.88
C ARG A 77 -19.51 -0.17 -14.05
N ASN A 78 -18.39 0.54 -14.09
CA ASN A 78 -17.47 0.55 -15.23
C ASN A 78 -16.37 -0.51 -15.10
N LYS A 79 -16.77 -1.78 -15.21
CA LYS A 79 -15.85 -2.89 -15.41
C LYS A 79 -15.39 -2.92 -16.87
N GLN A 80 -14.11 -3.07 -17.10
CA GLN A 80 -13.50 -3.03 -18.43
C GLN A 80 -12.49 -4.15 -18.60
N SER A 81 -12.22 -4.52 -19.84
CA SER A 81 -11.18 -5.51 -20.16
C SER A 81 -10.47 -5.17 -21.46
N PHE A 82 -9.21 -5.55 -21.56
CA PHE A 82 -8.42 -5.44 -22.78
C PHE A 82 -7.31 -6.49 -22.78
N ASP A 83 -6.76 -6.75 -23.96
CA ASP A 83 -5.64 -7.66 -24.14
C ASP A 83 -4.34 -6.89 -24.38
N ASP A 84 -3.28 -7.27 -23.66
CA ASP A 84 -1.91 -6.85 -23.94
C ASP A 84 -1.19 -7.95 -24.74
N PRO A 85 -0.99 -7.76 -26.06
CA PRO A 85 -0.35 -8.76 -26.90
C PRO A 85 1.13 -8.96 -26.54
N VAL A 86 1.83 -7.92 -26.09
CA VAL A 86 3.27 -7.95 -25.82
C VAL A 86 3.57 -8.87 -24.63
N ARG A 87 2.82 -8.70 -23.54
CA ARG A 87 2.95 -9.57 -22.35
C ARG A 87 2.08 -10.81 -22.41
N SER A 88 1.21 -10.91 -23.42
CA SER A 88 0.21 -11.96 -23.60
C SER A 88 -0.73 -12.07 -22.39
N TRP A 89 -1.22 -10.92 -21.93
CA TRP A 89 -2.13 -10.81 -20.81
C TRP A 89 -3.54 -10.47 -21.29
N HIS A 90 -4.53 -11.10 -20.67
CA HIS A 90 -5.90 -10.60 -20.68
C HIS A 90 -6.16 -9.90 -19.35
N ILE A 91 -6.50 -8.62 -19.38
CA ILE A 91 -6.64 -7.79 -18.19
C ILE A 91 -8.10 -7.40 -18.04
N LEU A 92 -8.66 -7.69 -16.88
CA LEU A 92 -9.99 -7.29 -16.46
C LEU A 92 -9.86 -6.38 -15.25
N PHE A 93 -10.29 -5.13 -15.37
CA PHE A 93 -10.12 -4.15 -14.30
C PHE A 93 -11.39 -3.36 -13.99
N TYR A 94 -11.48 -2.92 -12.74
CA TYR A 94 -12.60 -2.14 -12.25
C TYR A 94 -12.23 -1.39 -10.97
N LYS A 95 -12.99 -0.33 -10.70
CA LYS A 95 -12.87 0.49 -9.50
C LYS A 95 -13.85 0.02 -8.43
N MET A 96 -13.40 0.06 -7.19
CA MET A 96 -14.20 -0.13 -5.99
C MET A 96 -14.14 1.12 -5.12
N THR A 97 -15.27 1.43 -4.48
CA THR A 97 -15.36 2.45 -3.44
C THR A 97 -15.95 1.84 -2.19
N THR A 98 -15.71 2.45 -1.06
CA THR A 98 -16.37 2.13 0.20
C THR A 98 -17.84 2.58 0.17
N LYS A 99 -18.69 1.80 0.82
CA LYS A 99 -20.11 2.13 1.06
C LYS A 99 -20.47 1.72 2.48
N ARG A 100 -21.03 2.68 3.23
CA ARG A 100 -21.57 2.42 4.58
C ARG A 100 -22.66 1.34 4.54
N LYS A 101 -22.70 0.49 5.57
CA LYS A 101 -23.82 -0.44 5.77
C LYS A 101 -25.06 0.35 6.25
N ARG A 102 -26.26 -0.07 5.82
CA ARG A 102 -27.50 0.72 5.97
C ARG A 102 -27.88 1.00 7.43
N TYR A 103 -27.54 0.09 8.34
CA TYR A 103 -27.92 0.12 9.75
C TYR A 103 -26.71 0.20 10.68
N ASP A 104 -25.55 0.63 10.16
CA ASP A 104 -24.39 0.82 11.02
C ASP A 104 -24.51 2.15 11.76
N PRO A 105 -24.42 2.15 13.10
CA PRO A 105 -24.48 3.38 13.90
C PRO A 105 -23.23 4.25 13.72
N ASN A 106 -22.14 3.70 13.18
CA ASN A 106 -20.93 4.48 12.94
C ASN A 106 -21.15 5.48 11.77
N PRO A 107 -21.02 6.80 12.02
CA PRO A 107 -21.10 7.78 10.95
C PRO A 107 -19.91 7.71 9.98
N ASP A 108 -18.81 7.10 10.39
CA ASP A 108 -17.59 7.03 9.59
C ASP A 108 -17.82 6.16 8.35
N ASN A 109 -17.79 6.81 7.19
CA ASN A 109 -17.67 6.13 5.91
C ASN A 109 -16.31 6.51 5.33
N PRO A 110 -15.32 5.59 5.35
CA PRO A 110 -14.04 5.90 4.74
C PRO A 110 -14.26 6.27 3.27
N SER A 111 -13.41 7.11 2.70
CA SER A 111 -13.48 7.50 1.28
C SER A 111 -12.43 6.77 0.45
N HIS A 112 -12.35 5.45 0.60
CA HIS A 112 -11.35 4.64 -0.09
C HIS A 112 -11.70 4.42 -1.56
N LYS A 113 -10.68 4.43 -2.41
CA LYS A 113 -10.77 4.08 -3.83
C LYS A 113 -9.73 3.02 -4.14
N LEU A 114 -10.19 1.83 -4.50
CA LEU A 114 -9.35 0.68 -4.81
C LEU A 114 -9.55 0.28 -6.27
N TRP A 115 -8.46 0.11 -7.00
CA TRP A 115 -8.46 -0.49 -8.34
C TRP A 115 -8.04 -1.96 -8.24
N ILE A 116 -8.77 -2.80 -8.96
CA ILE A 116 -8.50 -4.23 -9.06
C ILE A 116 -8.20 -4.55 -10.50
N PHE A 117 -7.05 -5.15 -10.77
CA PHE A 117 -6.65 -5.67 -12.07
C PHE A 117 -6.52 -7.18 -11.94
N ASN A 118 -7.50 -7.92 -12.44
CA ASN A 118 -7.41 -9.36 -12.60
C ASN A 118 -6.72 -9.64 -13.94
N ILE A 119 -5.52 -10.20 -13.87
CA ILE A 119 -4.65 -10.45 -15.01
C ILE A 119 -4.64 -11.96 -15.24
N TYR A 120 -4.95 -12.38 -16.46
CA TYR A 120 -4.77 -13.76 -16.91
C TYR A 120 -3.60 -13.81 -17.88
N CYS A 121 -2.54 -14.53 -17.51
CA CYS A 121 -1.37 -14.72 -18.37
C CYS A 121 -1.62 -15.88 -19.33
N LYS A 122 -1.86 -15.59 -20.60
CA LYS A 122 -2.19 -16.60 -21.63
C LYS A 122 -1.06 -17.60 -21.83
N LYS A 123 0.20 -17.17 -21.68
CA LYS A 123 1.39 -18.02 -21.83
C LYS A 123 1.51 -19.09 -20.75
N THR A 124 1.14 -18.76 -19.51
CA THR A 124 1.30 -19.68 -18.37
C THR A 124 0.00 -20.27 -17.86
N GLY A 125 -1.15 -19.78 -18.33
CA GLY A 125 -2.48 -20.15 -17.82
C GLY A 125 -2.74 -19.67 -16.39
N LYS A 126 -1.89 -18.80 -15.83
CA LYS A 126 -1.99 -18.36 -14.43
C LYS A 126 -2.79 -17.07 -14.29
N HIS A 127 -3.47 -16.93 -13.16
CA HIS A 127 -4.15 -15.70 -12.75
C HIS A 127 -3.31 -14.93 -11.73
N LEU A 128 -3.25 -13.62 -11.90
CA LEU A 128 -2.67 -12.67 -10.95
C LEU A 128 -3.70 -11.58 -10.65
N THR A 129 -3.64 -10.99 -9.46
CA THR A 129 -4.41 -9.79 -9.16
C THR A 129 -3.47 -8.70 -8.68
N LEU A 130 -3.47 -7.55 -9.35
CA LEU A 130 -2.91 -6.32 -8.80
C LEU A 130 -4.02 -5.51 -8.13
N LEU A 131 -3.77 -5.11 -6.88
CA LEU A 131 -4.59 -4.19 -6.12
C LEU A 131 -3.82 -2.88 -6.00
N TRP A 132 -4.46 -1.76 -6.33
CA TRP A 132 -3.89 -0.43 -6.14
C TRP A 132 -4.88 0.48 -5.41
N CYS A 133 -4.51 0.91 -4.20
CA CYS A 133 -5.32 1.85 -3.46
C CYS A 133 -5.00 3.27 -3.94
N GLN A 134 -5.86 3.85 -4.76
CA GLN A 134 -5.68 5.21 -5.29
C GLN A 134 -5.89 6.28 -4.21
N LYS A 135 -6.86 6.07 -3.32
CA LYS A 135 -7.21 7.00 -2.24
C LYS A 135 -7.49 6.19 -0.99
N GLY A 136 -6.84 6.55 0.11
CA GLY A 136 -6.83 5.79 1.34
C GLY A 136 -6.57 6.66 2.57
N LYS A 137 -6.23 6.01 3.68
CA LYS A 137 -5.51 6.60 4.81
C LYS A 137 -4.11 7.05 4.32
N PRO A 138 -3.50 8.10 4.89
CA PRO A 138 -2.10 8.40 4.63
C PRO A 138 -1.25 7.18 5.04
N ALA A 139 -0.16 6.91 4.32
CA ALA A 139 0.83 5.97 4.83
C ALA A 139 1.29 6.51 6.18
N SER A 140 1.19 5.70 7.24
CA SER A 140 1.78 6.06 8.52
C SER A 140 3.24 6.37 8.23
N GLU A 141 3.67 7.62 8.44
CA GLU A 141 5.09 7.94 8.35
C GLU A 141 5.82 6.93 9.23
N PRO A 142 6.91 6.29 8.76
CA PRO A 142 7.73 5.51 9.66
C PRO A 142 8.05 6.42 10.85
N PRO A 143 7.96 5.93 12.10
CA PRO A 143 8.15 6.77 13.28
C PRO A 143 9.40 7.60 13.05
N LYS A 144 9.21 8.93 12.91
CA LYS A 144 10.34 9.85 12.77
C LYS A 144 11.19 9.54 13.98
N VAL A 145 12.39 8.98 13.76
CA VAL A 145 13.40 8.85 14.81
C VAL A 145 13.57 10.27 15.31
N ILE A 146 12.95 10.57 16.45
CA ILE A 146 13.14 11.84 17.13
C ILE A 146 14.63 11.79 17.46
N LYS A 147 15.44 12.48 16.67
CA LYS A 147 16.80 12.79 17.06
C LYS A 147 16.62 13.50 18.39
N GLN A 148 16.87 12.79 19.49
CA GLN A 148 16.83 13.38 20.81
C GLN A 148 17.68 14.65 20.72
N PRO A 149 17.17 15.80 21.18
CA PRO A 149 18.00 17.00 21.24
C PRO A 149 19.30 16.65 22.00
N PRO A 150 20.46 17.12 21.54
CA PRO A 150 21.73 16.87 22.23
C PRO A 150 21.54 17.29 23.69
N THR A 151 21.65 16.32 24.59
CA THR A 151 21.59 16.54 26.03
C THR A 151 22.67 17.57 26.35
N THR A 152 22.27 18.79 26.68
CA THR A 152 23.15 19.80 27.24
C THR A 152 23.79 19.19 28.49
N PRO A 153 25.13 19.14 28.61
CA PRO A 153 25.76 18.63 29.81
C PRO A 153 25.36 19.54 30.98
N THR A 154 24.56 18.99 31.90
CA THR A 154 24.30 19.58 33.21
C THR A 154 25.64 19.68 33.96
N PRO A 155 26.00 20.86 34.52
CA PRO A 155 27.17 21.00 35.37
C PRO A 155 27.09 20.03 36.54
N GLN A 156 28.11 19.17 36.67
CA GLN A 156 28.25 18.25 37.78
C GLN A 156 28.47 19.04 39.07
N GLU A 157 27.52 18.95 39.98
CA GLU A 157 27.62 19.46 41.34
C GLU A 157 28.58 18.55 42.12
N THR A 158 29.77 19.09 42.44
CA THR A 158 30.80 18.44 43.25
C THR A 158 30.28 18.21 44.67
N SER A 159 29.77 17.00 44.92
CA SER A 159 29.55 16.51 46.27
C SER A 159 30.86 15.99 46.85
N ASN A 160 31.33 16.68 47.88
CA ASN A 160 32.46 16.32 48.72
C ASN A 160 32.26 14.93 49.33
N ILE A 161 33.16 13.99 49.03
CA ILE A 161 33.24 12.69 49.69
C ILE A 161 34.25 12.82 50.84
N PRO A 162 33.86 12.62 52.12
CA PRO A 162 34.82 12.46 53.19
C PRO A 162 35.50 11.10 53.09
N VAL A 163 36.84 11.14 53.08
CA VAL A 163 37.75 10.00 53.15
C VAL A 163 37.64 9.39 54.55
N TYR A 164 37.18 8.14 54.63
CA TYR A 164 37.38 7.30 55.81
C TYR A 164 38.34 6.17 55.48
N CYS A 165 39.56 6.32 55.99
CA CYS A 165 40.44 5.22 56.38
C CYS A 165 39.66 4.34 57.39
N TYR A 166 39.83 3.03 57.53
CA TYR A 166 40.95 2.44 58.25
C TYR A 166 40.91 0.89 58.17
N THR A 167 42.11 0.35 58.05
CA THR A 167 42.68 -0.85 58.70
C THR A 167 41.99 -2.20 58.60
N VAL A 168 42.71 -3.11 57.93
CA VAL A 168 42.59 -4.57 57.95
C VAL A 168 43.12 -5.13 59.28
N PRO A 169 42.46 -6.10 59.92
CA PRO A 169 43.11 -6.96 60.92
C PRO A 169 43.61 -8.25 60.27
N TRP A 170 44.89 -8.53 60.49
CA TRP A 170 45.57 -9.79 60.18
C TRP A 170 45.55 -10.68 61.43
N SER A 171 44.86 -11.82 61.40
CA SER A 171 45.08 -13.02 62.24
C SER A 171 44.18 -14.13 61.70
N ALA A 172 44.71 -15.13 61.00
CA ALA A 172 45.28 -16.39 61.53
C ALA A 172 44.14 -17.31 62.05
N LEU A 173 43.86 -18.48 61.46
CA LEU A 173 44.63 -19.74 61.59
C LEU A 173 45.21 -19.96 62.98
#